data_AF-U1QMF1-F1
#
_entry.id   AF-U1QMF1-F1
#
_cell.length_a   1.000
_cell.length_b   1.000
_cell.length_c   1.000
_cell.angle_alpha   90.00
_cell.angle_beta   90.00
_cell.angle_gamma   90.00
#
_symmetry.space_group_name_H-M   'P 1'
#
loop_
_entity.id
_entity.type
_entity.pdbx_description
1 polymer ?
#
loop_
_entity_poly.entity_id
_entity_poly.type
_entity_poly.pdbx_seq_one_letter_code
_entity_poly.pdbx_strand_id
1 'polypeptide(L)'
;MEYQTPQFFHVMQYADAADGDTIDMVSGNPDWEPPTAIREGLHEYADSDAECFQYPPSDGLADLREEIADRRNVDPDRVIVTNGTGEANYLGMAAGLGDDRGDRCVLIDPV
;
A
#
# COMPACT_ATOMS: atom_id res chain seq x y z
N MET A 1 -2.97 25.30 -8.15
CA MET A 1 -1.88 24.57 -8.82
C MET A 1 -2.56 23.71 -9.87
N GLU A 2 -2.23 23.88 -11.15
CA GLU A 2 -2.72 22.96 -12.17
C GLU A 2 -2.07 21.60 -11.91
N TYR A 3 -2.89 20.57 -11.69
CA TYR A 3 -2.38 19.21 -11.56
C TYR A 3 -1.76 18.82 -12.90
N GLN A 4 -0.44 18.71 -12.93
CA GLN A 4 0.26 18.13 -14.05
C GLN A 4 0.29 16.63 -13.83
N THR A 5 -0.43 15.89 -14.66
CA THR A 5 -0.37 14.43 -14.64
C THR A 5 1.09 13.98 -14.74
N PRO A 6 1.62 13.22 -13.77
CA PRO A 6 2.96 12.69 -13.86
C PRO A 6 3.11 11.87 -15.14
N GLN A 7 4.03 12.25 -16.01
CA GLN A 7 4.25 11.57 -17.29
C GLN A 7 5.03 10.25 -17.14
N PHE A 8 5.44 9.93 -15.92
CA PHE A 8 6.29 8.80 -15.61
C PHE A 8 5.72 7.47 -16.10
N PHE A 9 4.44 7.18 -15.80
CA PHE A 9 3.80 5.97 -16.28
C PHE A 9 3.69 5.91 -17.81
N HIS A 10 3.52 7.05 -18.48
CA HIS A 10 3.52 7.08 -19.95
C HIS A 10 4.91 6.76 -20.53
N VAL A 11 5.98 7.26 -19.89
CA VAL A 11 7.36 6.94 -20.29
C VAL A 11 7.66 5.45 -20.06
N MET A 12 7.25 4.89 -18.91
CA MET A 12 7.38 3.45 -18.64
C MET A 12 6.65 2.60 -19.68
N GLN A 13 5.40 2.95 -20.00
CA GLN A 13 4.61 2.24 -21.01
C GLN A 13 5.25 2.30 -22.41
N TYR A 14 5.82 3.45 -22.77
CA TYR A 14 6.53 3.60 -24.03
C TYR A 14 7.80 2.73 -24.07
N ALA A 15 8.56 2.70 -22.97
CA ALA A 15 9.78 1.90 -22.85
C ALA A 15 9.48 0.40 -22.94
N ASP A 16 8.43 -0.07 -22.27
CA ASP A 16 7.96 -1.46 -22.30
C ASP A 16 7.47 -1.90 -23.69
N ALA A 17 6.84 -0.98 -24.43
CA ALA A 17 6.31 -1.23 -25.77
C ALA A 17 7.34 -1.03 -26.91
N ALA A 18 8.57 -0.62 -26.61
CA ALA A 18 9.58 -0.37 -27.64
C ALA A 18 10.12 -1.68 -28.23
N ASP A 19 10.25 -1.76 -29.55
CA ASP A 19 10.82 -2.93 -30.25
C ASP A 19 12.33 -3.15 -30.00
N GLY A 20 12.97 -2.26 -29.22
CA GLY A 20 14.41 -2.27 -28.95
C GLY A 20 14.78 -2.87 -27.59
N ASP A 21 16.05 -3.24 -27.45
CA ASP A 21 16.62 -3.68 -26.17
C ASP A 21 16.68 -2.50 -25.19
N THR A 22 15.67 -2.42 -24.32
CA THR A 22 15.44 -1.30 -23.41
C THR A 22 15.76 -1.70 -21.99
N ILE A 23 16.58 -0.90 -21.30
CA ILE A 23 16.94 -1.11 -19.90
C ILE A 23 15.97 -0.33 -19.01
N ASP A 24 15.14 -1.02 -18.24
CA ASP A 24 14.28 -0.40 -17.22
C ASP A 24 15.12 0.01 -16.00
N MET A 25 15.22 1.33 -15.78
CA MET A 25 15.91 1.94 -14.64
C MET A 25 14.95 2.78 -13.79
N VAL A 26 13.63 2.61 -13.97
CA VAL A 26 12.60 3.49 -13.43
C VAL A 26 11.56 2.75 -12.59
N SER A 27 11.35 1.45 -12.75
CA SER A 27 10.39 0.72 -11.92
C SER A 27 10.68 0.89 -10.41
N GLY A 28 9.66 1.33 -9.66
CA GLY A 28 9.66 1.30 -8.19
C GLY A 28 9.15 -0.03 -7.62
N ASN A 29 8.68 -0.93 -8.47
CA ASN A 29 8.26 -2.27 -8.06
C ASN A 29 9.46 -3.21 -8.10
N PRO A 30 9.58 -4.13 -7.13
CA PRO A 30 10.62 -5.13 -7.18
C PRO A 30 10.41 -6.09 -8.37
N ASP A 31 11.51 -6.62 -8.88
CA ASP A 31 11.60 -7.54 -10.03
C ASP A 31 11.63 -9.03 -9.63
N TRP A 32 11.48 -9.33 -8.34
CA TRP A 32 11.41 -10.70 -7.83
C TRP A 32 9.98 -11.23 -7.72
N GLU A 33 9.86 -12.56 -7.77
CA GLU A 33 8.61 -13.27 -7.51
C GLU A 33 8.11 -13.04 -6.08
N PRO A 34 6.78 -13.03 -5.85
CA PRO A 34 6.24 -12.92 -4.51
C PRO A 34 6.64 -14.12 -3.64
N PRO A 35 6.80 -13.92 -2.31
CA PRO A 35 7.14 -15.02 -1.39
C PRO A 35 6.13 -16.17 -1.47
N THR A 36 6.63 -17.41 -1.45
CA THR A 36 5.80 -18.63 -1.54
C THR A 36 4.66 -18.65 -0.54
N ALA A 37 4.91 -18.27 0.71
CA ALA A 37 3.90 -18.24 1.77
C ALA A 37 2.70 -17.33 1.44
N ILE A 38 2.92 -16.21 0.73
CA ILE A 38 1.83 -15.32 0.31
C ILE A 38 1.01 -15.98 -0.79
N ARG A 39 1.68 -16.63 -1.76
CA ARG A 39 1.01 -17.35 -2.84
C ARG A 39 0.14 -18.48 -2.30
N GLU A 40 0.68 -19.29 -1.41
CA GLU A 40 -0.04 -20.40 -0.76
C GLU A 40 -1.23 -19.89 0.06
N GLY A 41 -1.06 -18.85 0.86
CA GLY A 41 -2.16 -18.28 1.65
C GLY A 41 -3.30 -17.72 0.79
N LEU A 42 -2.98 -17.13 -0.38
CA LEU A 42 -4.01 -16.67 -1.32
C LEU A 42 -4.76 -17.84 -1.96
N HIS A 43 -4.08 -18.95 -2.27
CA HIS A 43 -4.74 -20.16 -2.76
C HIS A 43 -5.66 -20.77 -1.69
N GLU A 44 -5.17 -20.91 -0.46
CA GLU A 44 -5.96 -21.41 0.67
C GLU A 44 -7.21 -20.56 0.91
N TYR A 45 -7.07 -19.23 0.91
CA TYR A 45 -8.20 -18.33 1.05
C TYR A 45 -9.21 -18.48 -0.11
N ALA A 46 -8.73 -18.62 -1.35
CA ALA A 46 -9.60 -18.78 -2.52
C ALA A 46 -10.41 -20.09 -2.49
N ASP A 47 -9.86 -21.15 -1.88
CA ASP A 47 -10.49 -22.46 -1.73
C ASP A 47 -11.32 -22.60 -0.43
N SER A 48 -11.40 -21.55 0.38
CA SER A 48 -12.11 -21.56 1.66
C SER A 48 -13.64 -21.55 1.52
N ASP A 49 -14.35 -21.82 2.62
CA ASP A 49 -15.82 -21.77 2.67
C ASP A 49 -16.35 -20.33 2.52
N ALA A 50 -17.63 -20.19 2.13
CA ALA A 50 -18.27 -18.90 1.85
C ALA A 50 -18.28 -17.95 3.07
N GLU A 51 -18.27 -18.49 4.29
CA GLU A 51 -18.15 -17.75 5.54
C GLU A 51 -16.83 -16.98 5.66
N CYS A 52 -15.76 -17.44 4.99
CA CYS A 52 -14.47 -16.75 4.99
C CYS A 52 -14.48 -15.48 4.12
N PHE A 53 -15.44 -15.34 3.19
CA PHE A 53 -15.55 -14.19 2.29
C PHE A 53 -16.41 -13.04 2.83
N GLN A 54 -16.83 -13.11 4.10
CA GLN A 54 -17.62 -12.05 4.71
C GLN A 54 -16.75 -10.83 5.02
N TYR A 55 -17.39 -9.67 5.21
CA TYR A 55 -16.67 -8.45 5.54
C TYR A 55 -15.88 -8.61 6.85
N PRO A 56 -14.55 -8.36 6.84
CA PRO A 56 -13.76 -8.35 8.06
C PRO A 56 -14.05 -7.09 8.89
N PRO A 57 -13.55 -7.02 10.14
CA PRO A 57 -13.53 -5.77 10.90
C PRO A 57 -12.89 -4.64 10.08
N SER A 58 -13.46 -3.42 10.18
CA SER A 58 -13.04 -2.29 9.34
C SER A 58 -11.61 -1.81 9.62
N ASP A 59 -11.07 -2.12 10.78
CA ASP A 59 -9.70 -1.82 11.19
C ASP A 59 -8.70 -2.94 10.85
N GLY A 60 -9.18 -4.07 10.33
CA GLY A 60 -8.37 -5.20 9.87
C GLY A 60 -8.62 -6.49 10.66
N LEU A 61 -8.12 -7.61 10.12
CA LEU A 61 -8.14 -8.91 10.81
C LEU A 61 -7.34 -8.83 12.11
N ALA A 62 -7.89 -9.40 13.20
CA ALA A 62 -7.27 -9.36 14.52
C ALA A 62 -5.85 -9.96 14.52
N ASP A 63 -5.71 -11.18 14.02
CA ASP A 63 -4.42 -11.89 13.96
C ASP A 63 -3.36 -11.11 13.17
N LEU A 64 -3.75 -10.45 12.07
CA LEU A 64 -2.82 -9.63 11.28
C LEU A 64 -2.39 -8.38 12.06
N ARG A 65 -3.30 -7.75 12.80
CA ARG A 65 -2.97 -6.58 13.62
C ARG A 65 -2.04 -6.94 14.76
N GLU A 66 -2.26 -8.06 15.44
CA GLU A 66 -1.38 -8.57 16.50
C GLU A 66 0.02 -8.85 15.96
N GLU A 67 0.12 -9.55 14.84
CA GLU A 67 1.39 -9.85 14.16
C GLU A 67 2.17 -8.60 13.74
N ILE A 68 1.49 -7.54 13.29
CA ILE A 68 2.12 -6.26 12.98
C ILE A 68 2.54 -5.54 14.27
N ALA A 69 1.67 -5.54 15.28
CA ALA A 69 1.89 -4.88 16.56
C ALA A 69 3.14 -5.43 17.26
N ASP A 70 3.30 -6.76 17.29
CA ASP A 70 4.47 -7.44 17.84
C ASP A 70 5.76 -7.07 17.10
N ARG A 71 5.73 -7.08 15.74
CA ARG A 71 6.90 -6.67 14.93
C ARG A 71 7.28 -5.21 15.13
N ARG A 72 6.33 -4.34 15.44
CA ARG A 72 6.54 -2.90 15.63
C ARG A 72 6.67 -2.49 17.10
N ASN A 73 6.49 -3.43 18.03
CA ASN A 73 6.50 -3.21 19.47
C ASN A 73 5.52 -2.10 19.89
N VAL A 74 4.26 -2.24 19.46
CA VAL A 74 3.15 -1.33 19.79
C VAL A 74 1.92 -2.12 20.26
N ASP A 75 0.93 -1.43 20.82
CA ASP A 75 -0.36 -2.01 21.16
C ASP A 75 -1.18 -2.32 19.88
N PRO A 76 -1.81 -3.51 19.73
CA PRO A 76 -2.67 -3.84 18.58
C PRO A 76 -3.79 -2.82 18.32
N ASP A 77 -4.29 -2.13 19.35
CA ASP A 77 -5.30 -1.07 19.22
C ASP A 77 -4.76 0.18 18.49
N ARG A 78 -3.44 0.26 18.27
CA ARG A 78 -2.78 1.31 17.49
C ARG A 78 -2.50 0.92 16.05
N VAL A 79 -2.93 -0.27 15.61
CA VAL A 79 -2.71 -0.77 14.25
C VAL A 79 -4.04 -0.76 13.48
N ILE A 80 -4.01 -0.19 12.28
CA ILE A 80 -5.11 -0.26 11.30
C ILE A 80 -4.54 -0.84 10.00
N VAL A 81 -5.24 -1.82 9.43
CA VAL A 81 -4.91 -2.39 8.12
C VAL A 81 -5.66 -1.63 7.03
N THR A 82 -4.96 -1.20 5.99
CA THR A 82 -5.51 -0.41 4.87
C THR A 82 -5.16 -1.07 3.54
N ASN A 83 -5.82 -0.65 2.46
CA ASN A 83 -5.55 -1.09 1.09
C ASN A 83 -4.29 -0.42 0.53
N GLY A 84 -3.14 -0.84 1.06
CA GLY A 84 -1.84 -0.32 0.68
C GLY A 84 -1.49 1.01 1.35
N THR A 85 -0.23 1.40 1.21
CA THR A 85 0.34 2.57 1.87
C THR A 85 -0.25 3.90 1.40
N GLY A 86 -0.82 3.94 0.18
CA GLY A 86 -1.51 5.12 -0.34
C GLY A 86 -2.74 5.51 0.49
N GLU A 87 -3.58 4.53 0.86
CA GLU A 87 -4.73 4.76 1.73
C GLU A 87 -4.29 5.13 3.15
N ALA A 88 -3.29 4.43 3.71
CA ALA A 88 -2.72 4.77 5.02
C ALA A 88 -2.25 6.23 5.08
N ASN A 89 -1.52 6.69 4.05
CA ASN A 89 -1.04 8.06 3.97
C ASN A 89 -2.19 9.06 3.84
N TYR A 90 -3.18 8.76 2.99
CA TYR A 90 -4.37 9.61 2.83
C TYR A 90 -5.12 9.78 4.16
N LEU A 91 -5.45 8.69 4.84
CA LEU A 91 -6.17 8.71 6.12
C LEU A 91 -5.35 9.42 7.21
N GLY A 92 -4.04 9.16 7.27
CA GLY A 92 -3.15 9.82 8.22
C GLY A 92 -3.10 11.33 8.02
N MET A 93 -3.02 11.80 6.78
CA MET A 93 -3.05 13.23 6.44
C MET A 93 -4.42 13.85 6.72
N ALA A 94 -5.51 13.18 6.33
CA ALA A 94 -6.87 13.66 6.56
C ALA A 94 -7.19 13.81 8.07
N ALA A 95 -6.76 12.85 8.88
CA ALA A 95 -6.91 12.92 10.33
C ALA A 95 -5.96 13.95 10.98
N GLY A 96 -4.75 14.10 10.45
CA GLY A 96 -3.72 15.00 10.97
C GLY A 96 -3.99 16.48 10.70
N LEU A 97 -4.63 16.81 9.57
CA LEU A 97 -4.95 18.17 9.12
C LEU A 97 -6.32 18.69 9.58
N GLY A 98 -6.96 18.01 10.55
CA GLY A 98 -8.21 18.47 11.15
C GLY A 98 -8.06 19.79 11.93
N ASP A 99 -9.17 20.50 12.09
CA ASP A 99 -9.26 21.92 12.52
C ASP A 99 -8.43 22.27 13.77
N ASP A 100 -8.30 21.37 14.75
CA ASP A 100 -7.59 21.63 16.01
C ASP A 100 -6.05 21.55 15.91
N ARG A 101 -5.50 21.08 14.79
CA ARG A 101 -4.05 20.80 14.61
C ARG A 101 -3.37 21.70 13.57
N GLY A 102 -4.16 22.45 12.80
CA GLY A 102 -3.69 23.32 11.72
C GLY A 102 -3.66 22.64 10.35
N ASP A 103 -3.47 23.45 9.30
CA ASP A 103 -3.64 23.08 7.89
C ASP A 103 -2.31 22.93 7.13
N ARG A 104 -1.17 22.93 7.83
CA ARG A 104 0.16 22.90 7.22
C ARG A 104 0.90 21.62 7.56
N CYS A 105 1.53 21.03 6.56
CA CYS A 105 2.44 19.89 6.69
C CYS A 105 3.83 20.28 6.17
N VAL A 106 4.88 19.79 6.85
CA VAL A 106 6.26 19.91 6.37
C VAL A 106 6.58 18.65 5.56
N LEU A 107 6.99 18.85 4.31
CA LEU A 107 7.46 17.79 3.41
C LEU A 107 8.95 17.99 3.14
N ILE A 108 9.70 16.89 3.13
CA ILE A 108 11.09 16.88 2.65
C ILE A 108 11.11 17.01 1.11
N ASP A 109 12.15 17.62 0.55
CA ASP A 109 12.29 17.81 -0.90
C ASP A 109 13.63 17.20 -1.37
N PRO A 110 13.62 16.15 -2.22
CA PRO A 110 12.44 15.50 -2.81
C PRO A 110 11.65 14.66 -1.79
N VAL A 111 10.35 14.47 -2.08
CA VAL A 111 9.47 13.49 -1.39
C VAL A 111 9.66 12.08 -1.94
#